data_AF-C6F5V3-F1
#
_entry.id   AF-C6F5V3-F1
#
_cell.length_a   1.000
_cell.length_b   1.000
_cell.length_c   1.000
_cell.angle_alpha   90.00
_cell.angle_beta   90.00
_cell.angle_gamma   90.00
#
_symmetry.space_group_name_H-M   'P 1'
#
loop_
_entity.id
_entity.type
_entity.pdbx_description
1 polymer ?
#
loop_
_entity_poly.entity_id
_entity_poly.type
_entity_poly.pdbx_seq_one_letter_code
_entity_poly.pdbx_strand_id
1 'polypeptide(L)' 'VDIDWEYPGACGLTCDTSGRDAFGNLMSALRTTFGPDNLVTAAITADATAGGKIDAADYAGAARYVDWYNPMCYDLYGA' A
#
# COMPACT_ATOMS: atom_id res chain seq x y z
N VAL A 1 12.18 6.11 -3.01
CA VAL A 1 11.43 5.12 -3.82
C VAL A 1 9.96 5.29 -3.51
N ASP A 2 9.12 5.18 -4.53
CA ASP A 2 7.66 5.13 -4.36
C ASP A 2 7.19 3.75 -4.79
N ILE A 3 6.36 3.10 -3.98
CA ILE A 3 5.83 1.77 -4.26
C ILE A 3 4.37 1.89 -4.65
N ASP A 4 4.08 1.43 -5.86
CA ASP A 4 2.75 1.44 -6.45
C ASP A 4 2.29 0.00 -6.68
N TRP A 5 1.94 -0.68 -5.58
CA TRP A 5 1.41 -2.05 -5.63
C TRP A 5 -0.11 -2.02 -5.67
N GLU A 6 -0.67 -2.43 -6.80
CA GLU A 6 -2.10 -2.50 -7.06
C GLU A 6 -2.62 -3.96 -7.16
N TYR A 7 -3.05 -4.61 -6.07
CA TYR A 7 -3.20 -4.11 -4.70
C TYR A 7 -2.80 -5.21 -3.69
N PRO A 8 -2.18 -4.88 -2.54
CA PRO A 8 -1.82 -5.88 -1.55
C PRO A 8 -3.07 -6.53 -0.94
N GLY A 9 -3.13 -7.87 -0.97
CA GLY A 9 -4.25 -8.65 -0.43
C GLY A 9 -5.56 -8.51 -1.19
N ALA A 10 -5.56 -7.88 -2.37
CA ALA A 10 -6.76 -7.64 -3.16
C ALA A 10 -6.49 -7.75 -4.68
N CYS A 11 -7.52 -7.56 -5.50
CA CYS A 11 -7.40 -7.59 -6.95
C CYS A 11 -7.25 -6.19 -7.56
N GLY A 12 -6.23 -6.05 -8.40
CA GLY A 12 -6.11 -5.00 -9.43
C GLY A 12 -6.36 -5.62 -10.81
N LEU A 13 -5.38 -5.53 -11.73
CA LEU A 13 -5.37 -6.34 -12.95
C LEU A 13 -5.24 -7.83 -12.65
N THR A 14 -4.46 -8.16 -11.62
CA THR A 14 -4.29 -9.51 -11.08
C THR A 14 -4.70 -9.54 -9.61
N CYS A 15 -5.12 -10.70 -9.12
CA CYS A 15 -5.44 -10.90 -7.71
C CYS A 15 -4.20 -11.29 -6.91
N ASP A 16 -3.95 -10.59 -5.82
CA ASP A 16 -2.93 -10.93 -4.84
C ASP A 16 -3.54 -11.69 -3.65
N THR A 17 -2.80 -12.66 -3.12
CA THR A 17 -3.16 -13.41 -1.91
C THR A 17 -1.98 -13.48 -0.94
N SER A 18 -1.11 -12.46 -0.92
CA SER A 18 0.12 -12.45 -0.10
C SER A 18 -0.16 -12.32 1.41
N GLY A 19 -1.40 -11.97 1.78
CA GLY A 19 -1.84 -11.83 3.17
C GLY A 19 -1.68 -10.42 3.74
N ARG A 20 -2.40 -10.13 4.82
CA ARG A 20 -2.59 -8.77 5.38
C ARG A 20 -1.29 -8.06 5.77
N ASP A 21 -0.26 -8.81 6.17
CA ASP A 21 1.00 -8.26 6.68
C ASP A 21 2.06 -8.06 5.58
N ALA A 22 1.84 -8.57 4.36
CA ALA A 22 2.83 -8.58 3.30
C ALA A 22 3.30 -7.17 2.91
N PHE A 23 2.37 -6.22 2.83
CA PHE A 23 2.68 -4.82 2.53
C PHE A 23 3.59 -4.20 3.59
N GLY A 24 3.29 -4.42 4.88
CA GLY A 24 4.11 -3.94 5.99
C GLY A 24 5.52 -4.54 5.99
N ASN A 25 5.65 -5.83 5.68
CA ASN A 25 6.95 -6.50 5.55
C ASN A 25 7.80 -5.89 4.43
N LEU A 26 7.19 -5.63 3.27
CA LEU A 26 7.86 -4.95 2.16
C LEU A 26 8.31 -3.54 2.56
N MET A 27 7.42 -2.73 3.14
CA MET A 27 7.77 -1.37 3.54
C MET A 27 8.86 -1.34 4.61
N SER A 28 8.82 -2.26 5.57
CA SER A 28 9.88 -2.41 6.59
C SER A 28 11.23 -2.75 5.96
N ALA A 29 11.25 -3.67 5.00
CA ALA A 29 12.48 -4.04 4.29
C ALA A 29 13.05 -2.85 3.51
N LEU A 30 12.20 -2.12 2.78
CA LEU A 30 12.62 -0.92 2.04
C LEU A 30 13.15 0.17 2.97
N ARG A 31 12.46 0.48 4.07
CA ARG A 31 12.97 1.44 5.07
C ARG A 31 14.33 1.01 5.62
N THR A 32 14.52 -0.28 5.87
CA THR A 32 15.81 -0.81 6.35
C THR A 32 16.92 -0.62 5.31
N THR A 33 16.64 -0.86 4.03
CA THR A 33 17.61 -0.72 2.94
C THR A 33 17.93 0.73 2.59
N PHE A 34 16.91 1.59 2.48
CA PHE A 34 17.07 2.97 2.05
C PHE A 34 17.49 3.91 3.19
N GLY A 35 17.28 3.51 4.45
CA GLY A 35 17.65 4.31 5.61
C GLY A 35 16.78 5.55 5.81
N PRO A 36 17.13 6.42 6.78
CA PRO A 36 16.32 7.58 7.15
C PRO A 36 16.48 8.77 6.19
N ASP A 37 17.59 8.87 5.46
CA ASP A 37 17.90 10.05 4.62
C ASP A 37 17.27 9.98 3.22
N ASN A 38 16.63 8.86 2.88
CA ASN A 38 15.97 8.66 1.60
C ASN A 38 14.46 8.51 1.81
N LEU A 39 13.70 9.12 0.89
CA LEU A 39 12.25 9.00 0.88
C LEU A 39 11.81 7.58 0.49
N VAL A 40 10.85 7.03 1.22
CA VAL A 40 10.12 5.80 0.97
C VAL A 40 8.64 6.14 1.07
N THR A 41 7.95 6.12 -0.05
CA THR A 41 6.51 6.45 -0.13
C THR A 41 5.76 5.31 -0.78
N ALA A 42 4.43 5.33 -0.68
CA ALA A 42 3.60 4.39 -1.43
C ALA A 42 2.30 5.03 -1.91
N ALA A 43 1.93 4.75 -3.15
CA ALA A 43 0.58 4.95 -3.65
C ALA A 43 -0.33 3.85 -3.09
N ILE A 44 -1.51 4.23 -2.60
CA ILE A 44 -2.46 3.29 -1.98
C ILE A 44 -3.86 3.48 -2.54
N THR A 45 -4.67 2.43 -2.49
CA THR A 45 -6.08 2.49 -2.89
C THR A 45 -6.89 3.51 -2.08
N ALA A 46 -7.92 4.09 -2.71
CA ALA A 46 -8.93 4.90 -2.04
C ALA A 46 -10.23 4.14 -1.71
N ASP A 47 -10.27 2.81 -1.93
CA ASP A 47 -11.43 1.99 -1.58
C ASP A 47 -11.53 1.77 -0.05
N ALA A 48 -12.26 2.67 0.58
CA ALA A 48 -12.58 2.68 2.01
C ALA A 48 -13.95 2.06 2.33
N THR A 49 -14.52 1.25 1.42
CA THR A 49 -15.77 0.53 1.73
C THR A 49 -15.50 -0.58 2.76
N ALA A 50 -16.54 -1.03 3.47
CA ALA A 50 -16.39 -2.09 4.46
C ALA A 50 -15.97 -3.41 3.79
N GLY A 51 -14.80 -3.94 4.18
CA GLY A 51 -14.19 -5.10 3.52
C GLY A 51 -13.51 -4.78 2.18
N GLY A 52 -13.35 -3.49 1.87
CA GLY A 52 -12.69 -3.00 0.66
C GLY A 52 -11.17 -3.16 0.69
N LYS A 53 -10.50 -2.65 -0.34
CA LYS A 53 -9.05 -2.82 -0.52
C LYS A 53 -8.20 -2.18 0.59
N ILE A 54 -8.69 -1.14 1.27
CA ILE A 54 -8.01 -0.60 2.46
C ILE A 54 -8.01 -1.61 3.61
N ASP A 55 -9.10 -2.36 3.81
CA ASP A 55 -9.22 -3.33 4.92
C ASP A 55 -8.37 -4.59 4.67
N ALA A 56 -8.03 -4.89 3.42
CA ALA A 56 -7.31 -6.09 3.00
C ALA A 56 -5.83 -6.14 3.43
N ALA A 57 -5.22 -4.99 3.74
CA ALA A 57 -3.82 -4.89 4.16
C ALA A 57 -3.65 -4.01 5.41
N ASP A 58 -2.60 -4.24 6.18
CA ASP A 58 -2.31 -3.43 7.38
C ASP A 58 -1.60 -2.10 7.06
N TYR A 59 -2.30 -1.17 6.41
CA TYR A 59 -1.73 0.15 6.09
C TYR A 59 -1.33 0.94 7.35
N ALA A 60 -2.04 0.75 8.47
CA ALA A 60 -1.70 1.38 9.74
C ALA A 60 -0.37 0.83 10.30
N GLY A 61 -0.19 -0.50 10.30
CA GLY A 61 1.07 -1.13 10.67
C GLY A 61 2.24 -0.74 9.77
N ALA A 62 1.98 -0.53 8.48
CA ALA A 62 2.98 -0.11 7.50
C ALA A 62 3.33 1.39 7.55
N ALA A 63 2.44 2.24 8.07
CA ALA A 63 2.56 3.70 8.03
C ALA A 63 3.84 4.23 8.69
N ARG A 64 4.38 3.51 9.67
CA ARG A 64 5.63 3.86 10.36
C ARG A 64 6.89 3.69 9.51
N TYR A 65 6.80 3.01 8.37
CA TYR A 65 7.95 2.73 7.50
C TYR A 65 8.01 3.63 6.28
N VAL A 66 6.88 4.23 5.89
CA VAL A 66 6.81 5.23 4.81
C VAL A 66 6.95 6.65 5.38
N ASP A 67 7.42 7.58 4.55
CA ASP A 67 7.38 9.01 4.85
C ASP A 67 5.96 9.56 4.73
N TRP A 68 5.22 9.12 3.71
CA TRP A 68 3.79 9.36 3.55
C TRP A 68 3.17 8.39 2.55
N TYR A 69 1.84 8.36 2.54
CA TYR A 69 1.04 7.70 1.51
C TYR A 69 0.51 8.71 0.49
N ASN A 70 0.33 8.23 -0.75
CA ASN A 70 -0.35 8.92 -1.83
C ASN A 70 -1.68 8.19 -2.13
N PRO A 71 -2.79 8.49 -1.44
CA PRO A 71 -4.07 7.86 -1.74
C PRO A 71 -4.53 8.21 -3.16
N MET A 72 -4.85 7.17 -3.95
CA MET A 72 -5.32 7.30 -5.31
C MET A 72 -6.81 7.66 -5.35
N CYS A 73 -7.14 8.87 -4.89
CA CYS A 73 -8.51 9.40 -4.80
C CYS A 73 -9.05 9.87 -6.18
N TYR A 74 -8.89 9.01 -7.17
CA TYR A 74 -9.34 9.13 -8.55
C TYR A 74 -9.78 7.75 -9.04
N ASP A 75 -10.28 7.64 -10.27
CA ASP A 75 -10.81 6.39 -10.85
C ASP A 75 -11.90 5.70 -9.99
N LEU A 76 -12.61 6.47 -9.16
CA LEU A 76 -13.74 5.98 -8.37
C LEU A 76 -14.91 5.52 -9.26
N TYR A 77 -14.99 6.06 -10.48
CA TYR A 77 -15.95 5.71 -11.52
C TYR A 77 -15.26 5.77 -12.88
N GLY A 78 -15.73 4.97 -13.84
CA GLY A 78 -15.20 4.89 -15.20
C GLY A 78 -16.21 4.28 -16.18
N ALA A 79 -15.89 4.26 -17.48
CA ALA A 79 -16.76 3.82 -18.57
C ALA A 79 -16.66 2.31 -18.87
#